data_AF-A0AAV6R0J3-F1
#
_entry.id   AF-A0AAV6R0J3-F1
#
_cell.length_a   1.000
_cell.length_b   1.000
_cell.length_c   1.000
_cell.angle_alpha   90.00
_cell.angle_beta   90.00
_cell.angle_gamma   90.00
#
_symmetry.space_group_name_H-M   'P 1'
#
loop_
_entity.id
_entity.type
_entity.pdbx_description
1 polymer ?
#
loop_
_entity_poly.entity_id
_entity_poly.type
_entity_poly.pdbx_seq_one_letter_code
_entity_poly.pdbx_strand_id
1 'polypeptide(L)' 'MLDQDMNRETLNIYRSLSGFSRPQALNLFLSLCSSLQMYGVSLFNDYSVTGQSERTVLRGGSAITSGRRRQTSAQRGS' A
#
# COMPACT_ATOMS: atom_id res chain seq x y z
N MET A 1 -19.34 19.47 10.70
CA MET A 1 -18.83 20.42 9.68
C MET A 1 -18.00 19.66 8.64
N LEU A 2 -17.04 18.81 9.05
CA LEU A 2 -16.26 17.93 8.16
C LEU A 2 -17.12 17.05 7.22
N ASP A 3 -18.26 16.54 7.68
CA ASP A 3 -19.14 15.69 6.85
C ASP A 3 -19.75 16.42 5.65
N GLN A 4 -20.00 17.73 5.79
CA GLN A 4 -20.54 18.55 4.70
C GLN A 4 -19.47 18.83 3.64
N ASP A 5 -18.21 18.99 4.05
CA ASP A 5 -17.09 19.22 3.14
C ASP A 5 -16.70 17.94 2.38
N MET A 6 -16.65 16.79 3.05
CA MET A 6 -16.48 15.48 2.41
C MET A 6 -17.56 15.20 1.35
N ASN A 7 -18.82 15.52 1.66
CA ASN A 7 -19.93 15.33 0.72
C ASN A 7 -19.82 16.24 -0.51
N ARG A 8 -19.36 17.48 -0.34
CA ARG A 8 -19.16 18.41 -1.47
C ARG A 8 -18.05 17.95 -2.40
N GLU A 9 -16.93 17.50 -1.84
CA GLU A 9 -15.80 17.00 -2.62
C GLU A 9 -16.15 15.71 -3.38
N THR A 10 -16.85 14.78 -2.72
CA THR A 10 -17.37 13.56 -3.35
C THR A 10 -18.28 13.88 -4.53
N LEU A 11 -19.19 14.85 -4.36
CA LEU A 11 -20.11 15.27 -5.42
C LEU A 11 -19.36 15.92 -6.60
N ASN A 12 -18.33 16.70 -6.32
CA ASN A 12 -17.50 17.32 -7.36
C ASN A 12 -16.73 16.27 -8.17
N ILE A 13 -16.17 15.26 -7.50
CA ILE A 13 -15.51 14.12 -8.16
C ILE A 13 -16.52 13.33 -9.00
N TYR A 14 -17.73 13.07 -8.48
CA TYR A 14 -18.76 12.39 -9.25
C TYR A 14 -19.14 13.16 -10.51
N ARG A 15 -19.28 14.49 -10.41
CA ARG A 15 -19.57 15.36 -11.56
C ARG A 15 -18.45 15.35 -12.60
N SER A 16 -17.18 15.36 -12.17
CA SER A 16 -16.04 15.31 -13.11
C SER A 16 -15.96 13.98 -13.86
N LEU A 17 -16.58 12.91 -13.34
CA LEU A 17 -16.62 11.59 -13.96
C LEU A 17 -17.89 11.32 -14.80
N SER A 18 -18.82 12.27 -14.88
CA SER A 18 -20.14 12.09 -15.53
C SER A 18 -20.10 11.72 -17.02
N GLY A 19 -18.99 12.00 -17.71
CA GLY A 19 -18.79 11.65 -19.13
C GLY A 19 -18.18 10.26 -19.39
N PHE A 20 -17.79 9.53 -18.34
CA PHE A 20 -17.16 8.23 -18.48
C PHE A 20 -18.19 7.11 -18.42
N SER A 21 -18.07 6.13 -19.32
CA SER A 21 -18.82 4.88 -19.19
C SER A 21 -18.36 4.11 -17.95
N ARG A 22 -19.24 3.25 -17.41
CA ARG A 22 -18.93 2.45 -16.22
C ARG A 22 -17.61 1.64 -16.35
N PRO A 23 -17.31 0.96 -17.48
CA PRO A 23 -16.02 0.27 -17.63
C PRO A 23 -14.81 1.22 -17.61
N GLN A 24 -14.92 2.41 -18.20
CA GLN A 24 -13.85 3.40 -18.18
C GLN A 24 -13.61 3.96 -16.77
N ALA A 25 -14.69 4.26 -16.04
CA ALA A 25 -14.60 4.69 -14.65
C ALA A 25 -13.94 3.62 -13.76
N LEU A 26 -14.25 2.34 -13.97
CA LEU A 26 -13.60 1.22 -13.27
C LEU A 26 -12.10 1.14 -13.59
N ASN A 27 -11.71 1.29 -14.85
CA ASN A 27 -10.30 1.28 -15.23
C ASN A 27 -9.51 2.45 -14.62
N LEU A 28 -10.10 3.65 -14.59
CA LEU A 28 -9.50 4.82 -13.92
C LEU A 28 -9.36 4.60 -12.42
N PHE A 29 -10.38 4.03 -11.78
CA PHE A 29 -10.34 3.67 -10.37
C PHE A 29 -9.23 2.66 -10.07
N LEU A 30 -9.11 1.58 -10.84
CA LEU A 30 -8.04 0.60 -10.69
C LEU A 30 -6.65 1.22 -10.90
N SER A 31 -6.52 2.11 -11.88
CA SER A 31 -5.26 2.83 -12.15
C SER A 31 -4.87 3.71 -10.96
N LEU A 32 -5.82 4.47 -10.41
CA LEU A 32 -5.63 5.27 -9.20
C LEU A 32 -5.23 4.38 -8.01
N CYS A 33 -5.96 3.29 -7.78
CA CYS A 33 -5.63 2.38 -6.70
C CYS A 33 -4.22 1.81 -6.85
N SER A 34 -3.82 1.41 -8.06
CA SER A 34 -2.49 0.83 -8.33
C SER A 34 -1.32 1.78 -8.05
N SER A 35 -1.56 3.09 -8.07
CA SER A 35 -0.56 4.11 -7.74
C SER A 35 -0.26 4.24 -6.25
N LEU A 36 -1.13 3.72 -5.38
CA LEU A 36 -0.91 3.73 -3.94
C LEU A 36 0.23 2.78 -3.58
N GLN A 37 1.17 3.23 -2.75
CA GLN A 37 2.31 2.42 -2.30
C GLN A 37 1.89 1.10 -1.63
N MET A 38 0.70 1.08 -1.04
CA MET A 38 0.14 -0.05 -0.30
C MET A 38 -0.82 -0.91 -1.15
N TYR A 39 -0.95 -0.62 -2.45
CA TYR A 39 -1.82 -1.40 -3.32
C TYR A 39 -1.30 -2.82 -3.50
N GLY A 40 -2.18 -3.80 -3.23
CA GLY A 40 -1.82 -5.22 -3.27
C GLY A 40 -0.86 -5.65 -2.15
N VAL A 41 -0.69 -4.83 -1.10
CA VAL A 41 0.12 -5.17 0.07
C VAL A 41 -0.78 -5.74 1.17
N SER A 42 -0.45 -6.93 1.65
CA SER A 42 -1.01 -7.46 2.90
C SER A 42 -0.11 -7.05 4.06
N LEU A 43 -0.67 -6.29 5.00
CA LEU A 43 0.01 -5.89 6.23
C LEU A 43 -0.22 -6.93 7.31
N PHE A 44 0.86 -7.49 7.83
CA PHE A 44 0.86 -8.31 9.03
C PHE A 44 1.53 -7.53 10.16
N ASN A 45 0.91 -7.58 11.34
CA ASN A 45 1.45 -6.94 12.52
C ASN A 45 2.18 -7.99 13.35
N ASP A 46 3.50 -8.10 13.14
CA ASP A 46 4.35 -8.98 13.92
C ASP A 46 4.83 -8.22 15.17
N TYR A 47 4.22 -8.54 16.31
CA TYR A 47 4.72 -8.10 17.61
C TYR A 47 5.94 -8.96 17.98
N SER A 48 7.13 -8.56 17.54
CA SER A 48 8.36 -9.16 18.06
C SER A 48 8.53 -8.79 19.54
N VAL A 49 8.87 -9.77 20.38
CA VAL A 49 9.01 -9.62 21.85
C VAL A 49 10.20 -8.71 22.24
N THR A 50 10.96 -8.21 21.28
CA THR A 50 12.12 -7.34 21.48
C THR A 50 11.88 -5.92 20.97
N GLY A 51 10.77 -5.27 21.33
CA GLY A 51 10.61 -3.80 21.28
C GLY A 51 10.87 -3.08 19.95
N GLN A 52 11.08 -3.80 18.84
CA GLN A 52 11.30 -3.26 17.51
C GLN A 52 10.19 -3.81 16.61
N SER A 53 9.24 -2.93 16.28
CA SER A 53 8.16 -3.23 15.35
C SER A 53 8.77 -3.33 13.94
N GLU A 54 9.02 -4.56 13.48
CA GLU A 54 9.36 -4.83 12.09
C GLU A 54 8.05 -4.98 11.30
N ARG A 55 7.79 -4.07 10.36
CA ARG A 55 6.60 -4.12 9.50
C ARG A 55 6.89 -5.01 8.30
N THR A 56 6.41 -6.24 8.32
CA THR A 56 6.56 -7.18 7.20
C THR A 56 5.59 -6.82 6.07
N VAL A 57 6.12 -6.49 4.89
CA VAL A 57 5.36 -6.13 3.68
C VAL A 57 5.43 -7.30 2.68
N LEU A 58 4.29 -7.92 2.36
CA LEU A 58 4.20 -8.92 1.29
C LEU A 58 3.64 -8.26 0.01
N ARG A 59 4.38 -8.34 -1.10
CA ARG A 59 3.91 -7.88 -2.43
C ARG A 59 3.99 -9.04 -3.42
N GLY A 60 2.85 -9.46 -3.97
CA GLY A 60 2.80 -10.50 -5.00
C GLY A 60 3.32 -11.89 -4.59
N GLY A 61 3.20 -12.26 -3.31
CA GLY A 61 3.68 -13.55 -2.79
C GLY A 61 5.16 -13.58 -2.38
N SER A 62 5.89 -12.47 -2.49
CA SER A 62 7.28 -12.36 -2.04
C SER A 62 7.37 -11.41 -0.83
N ALA A 63 7.95 -11.88 0.27
CA ALA A 63 8.19 -11.07 1.45
C ALA A 63 9.34 -10.09 1.21
N ILE A 64 9.11 -8.81 1.46
CA ILE A 64 10.15 -7.78 1.42
C ILE A 64 10.43 -7.38 2.86
N THR A 65 11.42 -8.01 3.48
CA THR A 65 11.91 -7.64 4.82
C THR A 65 12.87 -6.46 4.66
N SER A 66 12.44 -5.26 5.03
CA SER A 66 13.33 -4.09 5.12
C SER A 66 14.15 -4.13 6.42
N GLY A 67 15.01 -5.14 6.55
CA GLY A 67 16.01 -5.25 7.61
C GLY A 67 17.35 -4.73 7.13
N ARG A 68 17.99 -3.83 7.88
CA ARG A 68 19.33 -3.30 7.61
C ARG A 68 20.34 -4.45 7.54
N ARG A 69 20.69 -4.86 6.33
CA ARG A 69 21.66 -5.91 5.99
C ARG A 69 23.01 -5.65 6.66
N ARG A 70 23.28 -6.28 7.82
CA ARG A 70 24.66 -6.47 8.28
C ARG A 70 25.26 -7.56 7.41
N GLN A 71 26.22 -7.20 6.56
CA GLN A 71 27.13 -8.14 5.94
C GLN A 71 27.91 -8.84 7.06
N THR A 72 27.60 -10.10 7.34
CA THR A 72 28.52 -10.98 8.05
C THR A 72 29.30 -11.76 7.00
N SER A 73 30.57 -11.38 6.84
CA SER A 73 31.57 -12.17 6.14
C SER A 73 31.76 -13.50 6.89
N ALA A 74 31.42 -14.60 6.22
CA ALA A 74 31.76 -15.95 6.66
C ALA A 74 32.81 -16.53 5.70
N GLN A 75 33.97 -16.93 6.24
CA GLN A 75 34.91 -17.95 5.74
C GLN A 75 36.16 -17.94 6.65
N ARG A 76 36.85 -19.01 7.04
CA ARG A 76 36.66 -20.48 7.15
C ARG A 76 38.05 -21.04 7.52
N GLY A 77 38.16 -21.95 8.48
CA GLY A 77 39.28 -22.91 8.68
C GLY A 77 40.63 -22.29 9.09
N SER A 78 41.50 -22.91 9.89
CA SER A 78 41.63 -24.29 10.39
C SER A 78 42.32 -24.25 11.76
#